data_AF-A0A1R1SCH3-F1
#
_entry.id   AF-A0A1R1SCH3-F1
#
_cell.length_a   1.000
_cell.length_b   1.000
_cell.length_c   1.000
_cell.angle_alpha   90.00
_cell.angle_beta   90.00
_cell.angle_gamma   90.00
#
_symmetry.space_group_name_H-M   'P 1'
#
loop_
_entity.id
_entity.type
_entity.pdbx_description
1 polymer ?
#
loop_
_entity_poly.entity_id
_entity_poly.type
_entity_poly.pdbx_seq_one_letter_code
_entity_poly.pdbx_strand_id
1 'polypeptide(L)' 'MPAGRPREWYETHHRRLKAMRLAIALLNSGVYRPEQAPNRTIRTTAARIGVRPPSDTTCRMVRSLIRYEQR' A
#
# COMPACT_ATOMS: atom_id res chain seq x y z
N MET A 1 -14.16 1.96 -18.70
CA MET A 1 -14.40 1.31 -17.39
C MET A 1 -15.29 0.09 -17.65
N PRO A 2 -15.01 -1.09 -17.08
CA PRO A 2 -15.92 -2.22 -17.21
C PRO A 2 -17.30 -1.82 -16.68
N ALA A 3 -18.35 -2.13 -17.45
CA ALA A 3 -19.72 -1.78 -17.13
C ALA A 3 -20.16 -2.51 -15.84
N GLY A 4 -20.74 -1.79 -14.88
CA GLY A 4 -21.50 -2.40 -13.78
C GLY A 4 -20.93 -2.29 -12.35
N ARG A 5 -19.86 -1.53 -12.09
CA ARG A 5 -19.44 -1.25 -10.70
C ARG A 5 -19.34 0.25 -10.41
N PRO A 6 -19.84 0.73 -9.25
CA PRO A 6 -19.74 2.12 -8.86
C PRO A 6 -18.27 2.55 -8.81
N ARG A 7 -17.99 3.82 -9.14
CA ARG A 7 -16.63 4.39 -9.19
C ARG A 7 -15.83 4.12 -7.92
N GLU A 8 -16.49 4.14 -6.77
CA GLU A 8 -15.90 3.86 -5.47
C GLU A 8 -15.31 2.44 -5.36
N TRP A 9 -15.93 1.46 -6.02
CA TRP A 9 -15.41 0.09 -6.08
C TRP A 9 -14.09 0.06 -6.86
N TYR A 10 -13.98 0.79 -7.97
CA TYR A 10 -12.72 0.91 -8.71
C TYR A 10 -11.65 1.64 -7.92
N GLU A 11 -12.01 2.72 -7.24
CA GLU A 11 -11.07 3.48 -6.44
C GLU A 11 -10.52 2.66 -5.26
N THR A 12 -11.38 1.94 -4.54
CA THR A 12 -10.96 1.06 -3.44
C THR A 12 -10.13 -0.12 -3.96
N HIS A 13 -10.52 -0.72 -5.09
CA HIS A 13 -9.77 -1.80 -5.72
C HIS A 13 -8.37 -1.34 -6.17
N HIS A 14 -8.25 -0.22 -6.89
CA HIS A 14 -6.96 0.34 -7.29
C HIS A 14 -6.11 0.78 -6.10
N ARG A 15 -6.73 1.33 -5.05
CA ARG A 15 -6.02 1.67 -3.79
C ARG A 15 -5.47 0.41 -3.12
N ARG A 16 -6.21 -0.71 -3.13
CA ARG A 16 -5.76 -2.00 -2.58
C ARG A 16 -4.60 -2.58 -3.38
N LEU A 17 -4.67 -2.58 -4.72
CA LEU A 17 -3.57 -3.02 -5.57
C LEU A 17 -2.29 -2.19 -5.36
N LYS A 18 -2.44 -0.86 -5.23
CA LYS A 18 -1.32 0.04 -4.88
C LYS A 18 -0.74 -0.28 -3.50
N ALA A 19 -1.61 -0.55 -2.52
CA ALA A 19 -1.18 -0.91 -1.17
C ALA A 19 -0.43 -2.25 -1.15
N MET A 20 -0.91 -3.27 -1.87
CA MET A 20 -0.23 -4.57 -1.98
C MET A 20 1.15 -4.44 -2.62
N ARG A 21 1.26 -3.74 -3.74
CA ARG A 21 2.55 -3.52 -4.41
C ARG A 21 3.56 -2.84 -3.48
N LEU A 22 3.10 -1.88 -2.68
CA LEU A 22 3.95 -1.16 -1.73
C LEU A 22 4.31 -2.02 -0.52
N ALA A 23 3.40 -2.86 -0.03
CA ALA A 23 3.67 -3.82 1.04
C ALA A 23 4.76 -4.81 0.63
N ILE A 24 4.68 -5.39 -0.58
CA ILE A 24 5.72 -6.30 -1.11
C ILE A 24 7.07 -5.58 -1.21
N ALA A 25 7.09 -4.35 -1.74
CA ALA A 25 8.33 -3.57 -1.82
C ALA A 25 8.93 -3.27 -0.43
N LEU A 26 8.10 -3.02 0.57
CA LEU A 26 8.54 -2.82 1.95
C LEU A 26 9.11 -4.11 2.55
N LEU A 27 8.44 -5.25 2.37
CA LEU A 27 8.93 -6.56 2.80
C LEU A 27 10.28 -6.90 2.17
N ASN A 28 10.43 -6.66 0.87
CA ASN A 28 11.71 -6.85 0.15
C ASN A 28 12.81 -5.91 0.64
N SER A 29 12.45 -4.74 1.18
CA SER A 29 13.39 -3.79 1.77
C SER A 29 13.74 -4.10 3.24
N GLY A 30 13.18 -5.16 3.83
CA GLY A 30 13.43 -5.57 5.21
C GLY A 30 12.44 -5.00 6.25
N VAL A 31 11.33 -4.40 5.80
CA VAL A 31 10.29 -3.84 6.67
C VAL A 31 9.20 -4.90 6.87
N TYR A 32 9.35 -5.68 7.94
CA TYR A 32 8.44 -6.81 8.25
C TYR A 32 7.39 -6.44 9.29
N ARG A 33 7.61 -5.37 10.07
CA ARG A 33 6.69 -4.95 11.12
C ARG A 33 5.98 -3.64 10.77
N PRO A 34 4.71 -3.48 11.16
CA PRO A 34 3.98 -2.24 10.93
C PRO A 34 4.61 -1.03 11.65
N GLU A 35 5.29 -1.24 12.79
CA GLU A 35 6.03 -0.15 13.48
C GLU A 35 7.21 0.37 12.65
N GLN A 36 7.82 -0.49 11.82
CA GLN A 36 8.93 -0.14 10.93
C GLN A 36 8.45 0.56 9.64
N ALA A 37 7.13 0.68 9.43
CA ALA A 37 6.51 1.30 8.26
C ALA A 37 5.81 2.64 8.60
N PRO A 38 6.50 3.67 9.12
CA PRO A 38 5.91 5.00 9.27
C PRO A 38 5.60 5.62 7.90
N ASN A 39 4.72 6.63 7.88
CA ASN A 39 4.25 7.26 6.62
C ASN A 39 5.44 7.74 5.76
N ARG A 40 6.50 8.25 6.40
CA ARG A 40 7.73 8.68 5.72
C ARG A 40 8.40 7.52 4.98
N THR A 41 8.62 6.38 5.64
CA THR A 41 9.22 5.19 5.01
C THR A 41 8.37 4.69 3.85
N ILE A 42 7.05 4.59 4.04
CA ILE A 42 6.12 4.17 3.00
C ILE A 42 6.19 5.10 1.77
N ARG A 43 6.23 6.42 1.98
CA ARG A 43 6.34 7.41 0.90
C ARG A 43 7.71 7.37 0.21
N THR A 44 8.79 7.17 0.97
CA THR A 44 10.15 7.01 0.41
C THR A 44 10.25 5.74 -0.44
N THR A 45 9.73 4.60 0.05
CA THR A 45 9.70 3.36 -0.72
C THR A 45 8.85 3.51 -1.98
N ALA A 46 7.70 4.19 -1.89
CA ALA A 46 6.89 4.50 -3.06
C ALA A 46 7.66 5.31 -4.10
N ALA A 47 8.41 6.34 -3.69
CA ALA A 47 9.27 7.10 -4.59
C ALA A 47 10.37 6.24 -5.23
N ARG A 48 11.01 5.34 -4.47
CA ARG A 48 12.04 4.42 -4.98
C ARG A 48 11.51 3.47 -6.05
N ILE A 49 10.27 2.99 -5.92
CA ILE A 49 9.64 2.09 -6.91
C ILE A 49 8.88 2.85 -8.02
N GLY A 50 9.02 4.17 -8.10
CA GLY A 50 8.35 5.00 -9.11
C GLY A 50 6.84 5.14 -8.95
N VAL A 51 6.31 4.90 -7.74
CA VAL A 51 4.88 5.03 -7.43
C VAL A 51 4.59 6.42 -6.90
N ARG A 52 3.54 7.07 -7.45
CA ARG A 52 3.05 8.38 -6.98
C ARG A 52 2.77 8.35 -5.47
N PRO A 53 3.07 9.43 -4.71
CA PRO A 53 2.94 9.45 -3.26
C PRO A 53 1.60 8.88 -2.77
N PRO A 54 1.61 7.83 -1.92
CA PRO A 54 0.39 7.25 -1.39
C PRO A 54 -0.30 8.20 -0.42
N SER A 55 -1.63 8.16 -0.39
CA SER A 55 -2.42 8.87 0.61
C SER A 55 -2.31 8.20 1.97
N ASP A 56 -2.69 8.91 3.03
CA ASP A 56 -2.63 8.36 4.40
C ASP A 56 -3.55 7.16 4.60
N THR A 57 -4.65 7.08 3.85
CA THR A 57 -5.51 5.88 3.81
C THR A 57 -4.77 4.69 3.21
N THR A 58 -4.01 4.90 2.11
CA THR A 58 -3.18 3.84 1.52
C THR A 58 -2.05 3.43 2.46
N CYS A 59 -1.42 4.37 3.17
CA CYS A 59 -0.41 4.05 4.19
C CYS A 59 -0.98 3.17 5.31
N ARG A 60 -2.21 3.44 5.78
CA ARG A 60 -2.90 2.57 6.74
C ARG A 60 -3.16 1.18 6.17
N MET A 61 -3.63 1.07 4.92
CA MET A 61 -3.85 -0.22 4.26
C MET A 61 -2.56 -1.05 4.16
N VAL A 62 -1.43 -0.42 3.82
CA VAL A 62 -0.12 -1.08 3.76
C VAL A 62 0.26 -1.68 5.12
N ARG A 63 0.09 -0.94 6.21
CA ARG A 63 0.36 -1.47 7.56
C ARG A 63 -0.55 -2.63 7.94
N SER A 64 -1.83 -2.55 7.59
CA SER A 64 -2.75 -3.66 7.80
C SER A 64 -2.32 -4.90 7.03
N LEU A 65 -1.90 -4.76 5.77
CA LEU A 65 -1.41 -5.88 4.96
C LEU A 65 -0.15 -6.51 5.56
N ILE A 66 0.83 -5.70 5.97
CA ILE A 66 2.04 -6.20 6.64
C ILE A 66 1.68 -6.99 7.91
N ARG A 67 0.71 -6.53 8.71
CA ARG A 67 0.24 -7.28 9.90
C ARG A 67 -0.36 -8.64 9.54
N TYR A 68 -1.12 -8.74 8.44
CA TYR A 68 -1.73 -10.01 8.03
C TYR A 68 -0.69 -11.03 7.53
N GLU A 69 0.36 -10.58 6.83
CA GLU A 69 1.45 -11.45 6.35
C GLU A 69 2.34 -11.98 7.48
N GLN A 70 2.24 -11.43 8.69
CA GLN A 70 2.97 -11.88 9.89
C GLN A 70 2.20 -12.93 10.71
N ARG A 71 0.99 -13.31 10.28
CA ARG A 71 0.12 -14.24 10.98
C ARG A 71 0.01 -15.56 10.21
#